data_AF-A0A2D1AB62-F1
#
_entry.id   AF-A0A2D1AB62-F1
#
_cell.length_a   1.000
_cell.length_b   1.000
_cell.length_c   1.000
_cell.angle_alpha   90.00
_cell.angle_beta   90.00
_cell.angle_gamma   90.00
#
_symmetry.space_group_name_H-M   'P 1'
#
loop_
_entity.id
_entity.type
_entity.pdbx_description
1 polymer ?
#
loop_
_entity_poly.entity_id
_entity_poly.type
_entity_poly.pdbx_seq_one_letter_code
_entity_poly.pdbx_strand_id
1 'polypeptide(L)' 'VTELIAAANAYTIKEYGPDRIAGFSPIPAMSMISYAAGSRYLSLIGGNLLSFYDWYC' A
#
# COMPACT_ATOMS: atom_id res chain seq x y z
N VAL A 1 17.82 3.58 1.08
CA VAL A 1 16.67 2.63 1.01
C VAL A 1 15.41 3.33 0.49
N THR A 2 14.98 4.45 1.08
CA THR A 2 13.78 5.20 0.64
C THR A 2 13.81 5.59 -0.84
N GLU A 3 14.96 6.04 -1.36
CA GLU A 3 15.14 6.39 -2.77
C GLU A 3 14.88 5.21 -3.72
N LEU A 4 15.36 4.02 -3.37
CA LEU A 4 15.14 2.81 -4.17
C LEU A 4 13.66 2.42 -4.20
N ILE A 5 12.97 2.49 -3.06
CA ILE A 5 11.52 2.22 -2.97
C ILE A 5 10.74 3.23 -3.82
N ALA A 6 11.07 4.52 -3.72
CA ALA A 6 10.41 5.56 -4.50
C ALA A 6 10.64 5.39 -6.01
N ALA A 7 11.87 5.06 -6.43
CA ALA A 7 12.20 4.82 -7.83
C ALA A 7 11.46 3.60 -8.39
N ALA A 8 11.38 2.50 -7.61
CA ALA A 8 10.63 1.31 -8.01
C ALA A 8 9.13 1.58 -8.13
N ASN A 9 8.56 2.34 -7.20
CA ASN A 9 7.15 2.73 -7.25
C ASN A 9 6.87 3.64 -8.46
N ALA A 10 7.71 4.64 -8.71
CA ALA A 10 7.57 5.53 -9.87
C ALA A 10 7.68 4.76 -11.20
N TYR A 11 8.65 3.85 -11.32
CA TYR A 11 8.81 3.00 -12.50
C TYR A 11 7.57 2.11 -12.71
N THR A 12 7.10 1.45 -11.66
CA THR A 12 5.96 0.54 -11.75
C THR A 12 4.68 1.27 -12.14
N ILE A 13 4.41 2.42 -11.53
CA ILE A 13 3.26 3.28 -11.88
C ILE A 13 3.32 3.68 -13.35
N LYS A 14 4.50 4.11 -13.82
CA LYS A 14 4.69 4.60 -15.18
C LYS A 14 4.52 3.51 -16.24
N GLU A 15 5.13 2.34 -16.01
CA GLU A 15 5.20 1.29 -17.03
C GLU A 15 4.00 0.33 -16.99
N TYR A 16 3.40 0.10 -15.82
CA TYR A 16 2.38 -0.94 -15.63
C TYR A 16 1.07 -0.46 -15.00
N GLY A 17 1.06 0.76 -14.46
CA GLY A 17 -0.08 1.34 -13.76
C GLY A 17 0.06 1.25 -12.22
N PRO A 18 -0.66 2.12 -11.50
CA PRO A 18 -0.50 2.26 -10.05
C PRO A 18 -1.06 1.06 -9.25
N ASP A 19 -2.03 0.36 -9.81
CA ASP A 19 -2.68 -0.82 -9.21
C ASP A 19 -1.76 -2.05 -9.15
N ARG A 20 -0.57 -1.99 -9.77
CA ARG A 20 0.50 -3.01 -9.66
C ARG A 20 1.34 -2.85 -8.39
N ILE A 21 1.09 -1.82 -7.60
CA ILE A 21 1.65 -1.64 -6.27
C ILE A 21 0.54 -1.98 -5.26
N ALA A 22 0.83 -2.91 -4.36
CA ALA A 22 -0.11 -3.33 -3.33
C ALA A 22 0.52 -3.25 -1.93
N GLY A 23 -0.31 -3.04 -0.93
CA GLY A 23 0.08 -3.12 0.47
C GLY A 23 -0.88 -3.97 1.29
N PHE A 24 -0.31 -4.71 2.23
CA PHE A 24 -1.03 -5.51 3.21
C PHE A 24 -0.66 -5.02 4.61
N SER A 25 -1.66 -4.53 5.34
CA SER A 25 -1.56 -4.22 6.76
C SER A 25 -2.91 -4.55 7.37
N PRO A 26 -2.99 -5.46 8.36
CA PRO A 26 -4.27 -5.91 8.89
C PRO A 26 -4.69 -5.12 10.14
N ILE A 27 -5.95 -5.29 10.55
CA ILE A 27 -6.50 -4.89 11.87
C ILE A 27 -6.13 -3.45 12.29
N PRO A 28 -6.76 -2.42 11.67
CA PRO A 28 -6.52 -1.02 12.03
C PRO A 28 -6.85 -0.70 13.50
N ALA A 29 -7.76 -1.45 14.12
CA ALA A 29 -8.17 -1.22 15.51
C ALA A 29 -7.04 -1.37 16.54
N MET A 30 -5.99 -2.14 16.25
CA MET A 30 -4.86 -2.33 17.16
C MET A 30 -3.87 -1.15 17.12
N SER A 31 -3.78 -0.45 15.98
CA SER A 31 -2.85 0.68 15.80
C SER A 31 -3.27 1.57 14.62
N MET A 32 -4.31 2.38 14.83
CA MET A 32 -5.00 3.12 13.77
C MET A 32 -4.07 3.97 12.90
N ILE A 33 -3.15 4.73 13.52
CA ILE A 33 -2.24 5.62 12.79
C ILE A 33 -1.17 4.84 12.04
N SER A 34 -0.65 3.76 12.62
CA SER A 34 0.34 2.90 11.96
C SER A 34 -0.24 2.23 10.72
N TYR A 35 -1.50 1.76 10.79
CA TYR A 35 -2.24 1.29 9.62
C TYR A 35 -2.44 2.42 8.58
N ALA A 36 -2.91 3.59 9.04
CA ALA A 36 -3.25 4.71 8.17
C ALA A 36 -2.04 5.29 7.44
N ALA A 37 -0.83 5.19 8.00
CA ALA A 37 0.39 5.69 7.38
C ALA A 37 0.66 5.03 6.02
N GLY A 38 0.58 3.69 5.97
CA GLY A 38 0.75 2.94 4.73
C GLY A 38 -0.46 3.07 3.80
N SER A 39 -1.68 2.97 4.35
CA SER A 39 -2.89 2.98 3.53
C SER A 39 -3.14 4.32 2.84
N ARG A 40 -2.84 5.43 3.52
CA ARG A 40 -2.90 6.78 2.93
C ARG A 40 -1.87 6.94 1.82
N TYR A 41 -0.63 6.49 2.01
CA TYR A 41 0.41 6.58 0.99
C TYR A 41 -0.01 5.85 -0.29
N LEU A 42 -0.45 4.60 -0.17
CA LEU A 42 -0.89 3.79 -1.30
C LEU A 42 -2.12 4.39 -2.00
N SER A 43 -3.12 4.82 -1.22
CA SER A 43 -4.33 5.43 -1.80
C SER A 43 -4.03 6.70 -2.59
N LEU A 44 -3.05 7.52 -2.15
CA LEU A 44 -2.67 8.75 -2.86
C LEU A 44 -1.93 8.47 -4.17
N ILE A 45 -1.14 7.39 -4.25
CA ILE A 45 -0.45 7.00 -5.49
C ILE A 45 -1.29 6.07 -6.38
N GLY A 46 -2.48 5.67 -5.94
CA GLY A 46 -3.39 4.77 -6.66
C GLY A 46 -3.12 3.27 -6.49
N GLY A 47 -2.34 2.88 -5.47
CA GLY A 47 -2.04 1.49 -5.14
C GLY A 47 -3.18 0.76 -4.43
N ASN A 48 -3.17 -0.57 -4.50
CA ASN A 48 -4.21 -1.43 -3.94
C ASN A 48 -3.99 -1.74 -2.45
N LEU A 49 -5.07 -1.73 -1.68
CA LEU A 49 -5.12 -2.18 -0.29
C LEU A 49 -5.78 -3.55 -0.22
N LEU A 50 -5.06 -4.52 0.34
CA LEU A 50 -5.56 -5.88 0.48
C LEU A 50 -6.43 -6.03 1.75
N SER A 51 -7.57 -6.71 1.62
CA SER A 51 -8.46 -7.00 2.75
C SER A 51 -7.84 -8.01 3.70
N PHE A 52 -8.32 -8.02 4.95
CA PHE A 52 -7.81 -8.90 6.00
C PHE A 52 -8.91 -9.69 6.72
N TYR A 53 -10.14 -9.17 6.79
CA TYR A 53 -11.19 -9.76 7.63
C TYR A 53 -11.73 -11.06 7.04
N ASP A 54 -12.01 -11.05 5.74
CA ASP A 54 -12.35 -12.22 4.93
C ASP A 54 -11.15 -13.14 4.68
N TRP A 55 -9.94 -12.57 4.58
CA TRP A 55 -8.72 -13.34 4.38
C TRP A 55 -8.33 -14.20 5.59
N TYR A 56 -8.68 -13.77 6.81
CA TYR A 56 -8.38 -14.48 8.05
C TYR A 56 -9.41 -15.55 8.44
N CYS A 57 -10.29 -15.95 7.50
CA CYS A 57 -11.42 -16.88 7.65
C CYS A 57 -12.61 -16.28 8.39
#